data_AF-A0A9R1ARX4-F1
#
_entry.id   AF-A0A9R1ARX4-F1
#
_cell.length_a   1.000
_cell.length_b   1.000
_cell.length_c   1.000
_cell.angle_alpha   90.00
_cell.angle_beta   90.00
_cell.angle_gamma   90.00
#
_symmetry.space_group_name_H-M   'P 1'
#
loop_
_entity.id
_entity.type
_entity.pdbx_description
1 polymer ?
#
loop_
_entity_poly.entity_id
_entity_poly.type
_entity_poly.pdbx_seq_one_letter_code
_entity_poly.pdbx_strand_id
1 'polypeptide(L)'
;MKESSAANPIEIYDVEADVFKSLLHFIYTDSVPPVFGVVMASHLLVAADRYNIGRLKMICEEKLCTHIDSNMVATSLALAEQHGFHRLKEACLQFLASPSNFKAMMASDGFEHLTSSCPHVLKELVARILPAEWGVAKDVVMTMWK
;
A
#
# COMPACT_ATOMS: atom_id res chain seq x y z
N MET A 1 30.27 22.53 -23.18
CA MET A 1 30.13 21.47 -22.16
C MET A 1 30.55 20.16 -22.83
N LYS A 2 31.60 19.52 -22.32
CA LYS A 2 32.16 18.29 -22.90
C LYS A 2 31.55 17.14 -22.11
N GLU A 3 30.61 16.41 -22.71
CA GLU A 3 30.12 15.17 -22.13
C GLU A 3 31.31 14.22 -22.00
N SER A 4 31.64 13.92 -20.74
CA SER A 4 32.74 13.03 -20.38
C SER A 4 32.43 11.63 -20.90
N SER A 5 33.30 11.16 -21.78
CA SER A 5 33.34 9.83 -22.39
C SER A 5 33.25 8.70 -21.34
N ALA A 6 32.36 7.73 -21.63
CA ALA A 6 32.17 6.43 -20.98
C ALA A 6 31.80 6.44 -19.49
N ALA A 7 30.57 6.87 -19.18
CA ALA A 7 29.94 6.47 -17.93
C ALA A 7 29.67 4.95 -17.96
N ASN A 8 30.14 4.23 -16.94
CA ASN A 8 29.80 2.82 -16.77
C ASN A 8 28.27 2.64 -16.74
N PRO A 9 27.72 1.59 -17.36
CA PRO A 9 26.29 1.31 -17.29
C PRO A 9 25.80 1.24 -15.84
N ILE A 10 24.65 1.85 -15.57
CA ILE A 10 23.96 1.74 -14.27
C ILE A 10 23.00 0.55 -14.39
N GLU A 11 23.26 -0.48 -13.59
CA GLU A 11 22.40 -1.66 -13.52
C GLU A 11 21.27 -1.47 -12.51
N ILE A 12 20.06 -1.88 -12.88
CA ILE A 12 18.85 -1.73 -12.08
C ILE A 12 18.24 -3.11 -11.89
N TYR A 13 18.24 -3.60 -10.65
CA TYR A 13 17.84 -4.97 -10.32
C TYR A 13 16.45 -5.08 -9.71
N ASP A 14 16.01 -4.04 -9.01
CA ASP A 14 14.85 -4.13 -8.11
C ASP A 14 13.57 -3.52 -8.70
N VAL A 15 13.55 -3.26 -10.01
CA VAL A 15 12.39 -2.70 -10.70
C VAL A 15 12.21 -3.42 -12.02
N GLU A 16 11.00 -3.92 -12.25
CA GLU A 16 10.63 -4.54 -13.52
C GLU A 16 10.80 -3.57 -14.69
N ALA A 17 11.24 -4.08 -15.84
CA ALA A 17 11.58 -3.26 -17.00
C ALA A 17 10.42 -2.36 -17.45
N ASP A 18 9.18 -2.86 -17.45
CA ASP A 18 7.99 -2.10 -17.85
C ASP A 18 7.62 -1.00 -16.84
N VAL A 19 7.84 -1.26 -15.55
CA VAL A 19 7.66 -0.27 -14.48
C VAL A 19 8.71 0.82 -14.61
N PHE A 20 9.97 0.45 -14.81
CA PHE A 20 11.05 1.42 -14.99
C PHE A 20 10.87 2.24 -16.28
N LYS A 21 10.42 1.62 -17.37
CA LYS A 21 10.05 2.33 -18.60
C LYS A 21 8.93 3.35 -18.36
N SER A 22 7.94 3.00 -17.54
CA SER A 22 6.84 3.89 -17.17
C SER A 22 7.31 5.04 -16.25
N LEU A 23 8.26 4.77 -15.36
CA LEU A 23 8.93 5.77 -14.54
C LEU A 23 9.68 6.78 -15.41
N LEU A 24 10.49 6.30 -16.36
CA LEU A 24 11.20 7.13 -17.33
C LEU A 24 10.24 7.94 -18.19
N HIS A 25 9.13 7.34 -18.65
CA HIS A 25 8.10 8.07 -19.37
C HIS A 25 7.66 9.30 -18.58
N PHE A 26 7.28 9.12 -17.30
CA PHE A 26 6.87 10.24 -16.45
C PHE A 26 7.98 11.28 -16.26
N ILE A 27 9.24 10.86 -16.03
CA ILE A 27 10.38 11.78 -15.88
C ILE A 27 10.53 12.70 -17.11
N TYR A 28 10.35 12.15 -18.31
CA TYR A 28 10.59 12.89 -19.55
C TYR A 28 9.36 13.64 -20.07
N THR A 29 8.15 13.18 -19.78
CA THR A 29 6.91 13.74 -20.36
C THR A 29 6.02 14.43 -19.33
N ASP A 30 6.37 14.34 -18.05
CA ASP A 30 5.58 14.82 -16.93
C ASP A 30 4.18 14.20 -16.84
N SER A 31 3.93 13.09 -17.56
CA SER A 31 2.63 12.48 -17.75
C SER A 31 2.64 10.99 -17.36
N VAL A 32 1.51 10.48 -16.85
CA VAL A 32 1.37 9.05 -16.55
C VAL A 32 1.39 8.21 -17.84
N PRO A 33 1.88 6.96 -17.79
CA PRO A 33 1.90 6.11 -18.98
C PRO A 33 0.49 5.85 -19.51
N PRO A 34 0.32 5.56 -20.81
CA PRO A 34 -0.99 5.28 -21.40
C PRO A 34 -1.75 4.12 -20.71
N VAL A 35 -1.01 3.12 -20.21
CA VAL A 35 -1.57 1.97 -19.47
C VAL A 35 -1.33 2.18 -17.98
N PHE A 36 -2.13 3.07 -17.36
CA PHE A 36 -2.04 3.40 -15.93
C PHE A 36 -3.19 2.79 -15.12
N GLY A 37 -3.18 1.46 -15.02
CA GLY A 37 -4.10 0.69 -14.18
C GLY A 37 -3.64 0.57 -12.72
N VAL A 38 -4.47 -0.03 -11.86
CA VAL A 38 -4.18 -0.21 -10.41
C VAL A 38 -2.87 -0.98 -10.18
N VAL A 39 -2.65 -2.07 -10.93
CA VAL A 39 -1.41 -2.87 -10.83
C VAL A 39 -0.18 -2.02 -11.14
N MET A 40 -0.18 -1.31 -12.28
CA MET A 40 0.93 -0.42 -12.65
C MET A 40 1.11 0.71 -11.63
N ALA A 41 0.02 1.26 -11.09
CA ALA A 41 0.09 2.28 -10.04
C ALA A 41 0.75 1.75 -8.76
N SER A 42 0.48 0.51 -8.35
CA SER A 42 1.15 -0.12 -7.19
C SER A 42 2.67 -0.24 -7.39
N HIS A 43 3.10 -0.76 -8.54
CA HIS A 43 4.54 -0.91 -8.82
C HIS A 43 5.23 0.46 -9.00
N LEU A 44 4.57 1.39 -9.69
CA LEU A 44 5.09 2.75 -9.85
C LEU A 44 5.14 3.52 -8.54
N LEU A 45 4.23 3.26 -7.59
CA LEU A 45 4.28 3.90 -6.27
C LEU A 45 5.59 3.55 -5.55
N VAL A 46 5.95 2.27 -5.53
CA VAL A 46 7.21 1.79 -4.94
C VAL A 46 8.42 2.35 -5.68
N ALA A 47 8.41 2.31 -7.02
CA ALA A 47 9.50 2.86 -7.81
C ALA A 47 9.65 4.38 -7.62
N ALA A 48 8.54 5.12 -7.63
CA ALA A 48 8.54 6.56 -7.44
C ALA A 48 9.04 6.95 -6.05
N ASP A 49 8.70 6.19 -5.00
CA ASP A 49 9.25 6.39 -3.67
C ASP A 49 10.77 6.13 -3.64
N ARG A 50 11.20 4.99 -4.21
CA ARG A 50 12.61 4.60 -4.28
C ARG A 50 13.49 5.63 -4.99
N TYR A 51 13.01 6.19 -6.10
CA TYR A 51 13.72 7.19 -6.89
C TYR A 51 13.36 8.63 -6.51
N ASN A 52 12.61 8.84 -5.42
CA ASN A 52 12.21 10.13 -4.88
C ASN A 52 11.48 11.05 -5.89
N ILE A 53 10.58 10.48 -6.70
CA ILE A 53 9.74 11.19 -7.67
C ILE A 53 8.41 11.55 -7.02
N GLY A 54 8.43 12.60 -6.20
CA GLY A 54 7.32 12.96 -5.30
C GLY A 54 5.96 13.16 -6.01
N ARG A 55 5.92 13.80 -7.18
CA ARG A 55 4.65 14.04 -7.89
C ARG A 55 4.02 12.75 -8.41
N LEU A 56 4.82 11.84 -8.97
CA LEU A 56 4.35 10.54 -9.41
C LEU A 56 3.89 9.68 -8.22
N LYS A 57 4.64 9.71 -7.11
CA LYS A 57 4.25 9.03 -5.87
C LYS A 57 2.85 9.44 -5.44
N MET A 58 2.55 10.74 -5.41
CA MET A 58 1.22 11.24 -5.04
C MET A 58 0.12 10.77 -6.00
N ILE A 59 0.37 10.81 -7.31
CA ILE A 59 -0.60 10.37 -8.33
C ILE A 59 -0.90 8.87 -8.19
N CYS A 60 0.14 8.05 -7.99
CA CYS A 60 -0.03 6.62 -7.76
C CYS A 60 -0.78 6.34 -6.46
N GLU A 61 -0.43 7.00 -5.36
CA GLU A 61 -1.11 6.81 -4.08
C GLU A 61 -2.59 7.19 -4.14
N GLU A 62 -2.92 8.31 -4.80
CA GLU A 62 -4.31 8.73 -5.03
C GLU A 62 -5.09 7.72 -5.88
N LYS A 63 -4.47 7.20 -6.95
CA LYS A 63 -5.06 6.17 -7.80
C LYS A 63 -5.38 4.91 -7.00
N LEU A 64 -4.51 4.49 -6.09
CA LEU A 64 -4.76 3.32 -5.25
C LEU A 64 -5.86 3.58 -4.22
N CYS A 65 -5.82 4.74 -3.54
CA CYS A 65 -6.83 5.11 -2.53
C CYS A 65 -8.25 5.17 -3.10
N THR A 66 -8.42 5.59 -4.35
CA THR A 66 -9.73 5.73 -5.01
C THR A 66 -10.25 4.45 -5.63
N HIS A 67 -9.44 3.38 -5.68
CA HIS A 67 -9.77 2.09 -6.30
C HIS A 67 -9.65 0.92 -5.33
N ILE A 68 -9.77 1.16 -4.02
CA ILE A 68 -9.79 0.09 -3.02
C ILE A 68 -11.07 -0.74 -3.16
N ASP A 69 -10.91 -2.05 -3.28
CA ASP A 69 -12.00 -3.03 -3.26
C ASP A 69 -11.63 -4.25 -2.40
N SER A 70 -12.57 -5.17 -2.20
CA SER A 70 -12.37 -6.35 -1.34
C SER A 70 -11.26 -7.30 -1.83
N ASN A 71 -10.95 -7.29 -3.13
CA ASN A 71 -9.94 -8.17 -3.72
C ASN A 71 -8.53 -7.57 -3.61
N MET A 72 -8.42 -6.24 -3.66
CA MET A 72 -7.15 -5.52 -3.65
C MET A 72 -6.77 -4.92 -2.30
N VAL A 73 -7.72 -4.79 -1.35
CA VAL A 73 -7.45 -4.10 -0.09
C VAL A 73 -6.38 -4.80 0.75
N ALA A 74 -6.32 -6.13 0.75
CA ALA A 74 -5.31 -6.87 1.52
C ALA A 74 -3.89 -6.64 0.96
N THR A 75 -3.73 -6.69 -0.36
CA THR A 75 -2.44 -6.45 -1.03
C THR A 75 -2.02 -4.98 -0.93
N SER A 76 -2.97 -4.05 -1.09
CA SER A 76 -2.72 -2.60 -0.94
C SER A 76 -2.33 -2.23 0.48
N LEU A 77 -2.95 -2.86 1.48
CA LEU A 77 -2.63 -2.64 2.89
C LEU A 77 -1.24 -3.19 3.24
N ALA A 78 -0.89 -4.38 2.74
CA ALA A 78 0.46 -4.93 2.91
C ALA A 78 1.53 -4.03 2.26
N LEU A 79 1.29 -3.57 1.03
CA LEU A 79 2.16 -2.63 0.32
C LEU A 79 2.36 -1.34 1.12
N ALA A 80 1.26 -0.76 1.61
CA ALA A 80 1.28 0.48 2.38
C ALA A 80 2.05 0.33 3.68
N GLU A 81 1.91 -0.81 4.36
CA GLU A 81 2.65 -1.08 5.59
C GLU A 81 4.15 -1.26 5.32
N GLN A 82 4.52 -2.08 4.32
CA GLN A 82 5.91 -2.40 4.01
C GLN A 82 6.73 -1.17 3.59
N HIS A 83 6.09 -0.21 2.92
CA HIS A 83 6.75 0.99 2.39
C HIS A 83 6.40 2.28 3.15
N GLY A 84 5.56 2.21 4.19
CA GLY A 84 5.18 3.39 4.97
C GLY A 84 4.27 4.39 4.24
N PHE A 85 3.42 3.93 3.32
CA PHE A 85 2.44 4.77 2.62
C PHE A 85 1.22 5.03 3.50
N HIS A 86 1.35 5.98 4.43
CA HIS A 86 0.36 6.23 5.48
C HIS A 86 -1.04 6.58 4.96
N ARG A 87 -1.17 7.33 3.85
CA ARG A 87 -2.50 7.68 3.33
C ARG A 87 -3.20 6.47 2.74
N LEU A 88 -2.46 5.65 1.98
CA LEU A 88 -2.99 4.38 1.47
C LEU A 88 -3.38 3.43 2.59
N LYS A 89 -2.52 3.28 3.61
CA LYS A 89 -2.83 2.46 4.79
C LYS A 89 -4.13 2.90 5.46
N GLU A 90 -4.27 4.20 5.71
CA GLU A 90 -5.47 4.75 6.35
C GLU A 90 -6.73 4.51 5.51
N ALA A 91 -6.66 4.74 4.18
CA ALA A 91 -7.77 4.48 3.27
C ALA A 91 -8.18 3.00 3.29
N CYS A 92 -7.22 2.08 3.30
CA CYS A 92 -7.49 0.64 3.44
C CYS A 92 -8.17 0.30 4.78
N LEU A 93 -7.64 0.84 5.89
CA LEU A 93 -8.23 0.59 7.22
C LEU A 93 -9.64 1.17 7.34
N GLN A 94 -9.92 2.33 6.73
CA GLN A 94 -11.26 2.91 6.67
C GLN A 94 -12.23 2.05 5.86
N PHE A 95 -11.79 1.55 4.69
CA PHE A 95 -12.60 0.63 3.88
C PHE A 95 -12.95 -0.64 4.65
N LEU A 96 -12.00 -1.17 5.43
CA LEU A 96 -12.15 -2.38 6.23
C LEU A 96 -12.89 -2.16 7.56
N ALA A 97 -13.17 -0.93 7.97
CA ALA A 97 -13.97 -0.65 9.15
C ALA A 97 -15.41 -1.18 9.01
N SER A 98 -15.89 -1.38 7.78
CA SER A 98 -17.16 -2.07 7.51
C SER A 98 -17.02 -3.59 7.71
N PRO A 99 -17.85 -4.25 8.55
CA PRO A 99 -17.80 -5.69 8.74
C PRO A 99 -17.99 -6.51 7.46
N SER A 100 -18.79 -6.03 6.50
CA SER A 100 -19.00 -6.72 5.22
C SER A 100 -17.73 -6.72 4.37
N ASN A 101 -17.03 -5.59 4.33
CA ASN A 101 -15.78 -5.45 3.58
C ASN A 101 -14.66 -6.26 4.22
N PHE A 102 -14.56 -6.24 5.55
CA PHE A 102 -13.62 -7.06 6.29
C PHE A 102 -13.85 -8.56 6.03
N LYS A 103 -15.11 -9.02 6.08
CA LYS A 103 -15.46 -10.39 5.75
C LYS A 103 -15.11 -10.76 4.31
N ALA A 104 -15.38 -9.86 3.35
CA ALA A 104 -15.04 -10.08 1.95
C ALA A 104 -13.52 -10.18 1.74
N MET A 105 -12.74 -9.32 2.41
CA MET A 105 -11.27 -9.39 2.39
C MET A 105 -10.77 -10.72 2.95
N MET A 106 -11.29 -11.19 4.09
CA MET A 106 -10.89 -12.48 4.68
C MET A 106 -11.17 -13.68 3.76
N ALA A 107 -12.13 -13.56 2.85
CA ALA A 107 -12.44 -14.58 1.85
C ALA A 107 -11.61 -14.45 0.57
N SER A 108 -10.78 -13.42 0.44
CA SER A 108 -9.91 -13.19 -0.72
C SER A 108 -8.56 -13.89 -0.56
N ASP A 109 -7.94 -14.24 -1.69
CA ASP A 109 -6.59 -14.84 -1.71
C ASP A 109 -5.52 -13.91 -1.10
N GLY A 110 -5.76 -12.59 -1.12
CA GLY A 110 -4.83 -11.60 -0.58
C GLY A 110 -4.72 -11.61 0.95
N PHE A 111 -5.67 -12.21 1.66
CA PHE A 111 -5.67 -12.23 3.12
C PHE A 111 -4.50 -13.04 3.70
N GLU A 112 -4.20 -14.21 3.12
CA GLU A 112 -3.09 -15.05 3.58
C GLU A 112 -1.71 -14.40 3.36
N HIS A 113 -1.59 -13.59 2.30
CA HIS A 113 -0.39 -12.78 2.10
C HIS A 113 -0.26 -11.68 3.16
N LEU A 114 -1.37 -11.02 3.53
CA LEU A 114 -1.37 -9.99 4.57
C LEU A 114 -1.05 -10.57 5.95
N THR A 115 -1.59 -11.74 6.30
CA THR A 115 -1.34 -12.41 7.60
C THR A 115 0.13 -12.81 7.76
N SER A 116 0.74 -13.31 6.69
CA SER A 116 2.15 -13.71 6.68
C SER A 116 3.12 -12.53 6.64
N SER A 117 2.81 -11.50 5.83
CA SER A 117 3.73 -10.38 5.60
C SER A 117 3.64 -9.28 6.66
N CYS A 118 2.45 -9.03 7.20
CA CYS A 118 2.19 -7.88 8.08
C CYS A 118 1.20 -8.23 9.23
N PRO A 119 1.54 -9.18 10.12
CA PRO A 119 0.62 -9.67 11.16
C PRO A 119 0.21 -8.60 12.18
N HIS A 120 1.01 -7.54 12.36
CA HIS A 120 0.71 -6.43 13.27
C HIS A 120 -0.43 -5.55 12.77
N VAL A 121 -0.57 -5.40 11.44
CA VAL A 121 -1.65 -4.61 10.84
C VAL A 121 -3.02 -5.24 11.12
N LEU A 122 -3.08 -6.57 11.19
CA LEU A 122 -4.32 -7.26 11.59
C LEU A 122 -4.70 -6.95 13.04
N LYS A 123 -3.73 -6.85 13.95
CA LYS A 123 -4.00 -6.44 15.34
C LYS A 123 -4.56 -5.02 15.40
N GLU A 124 -3.98 -4.11 14.61
CA GLU A 124 -4.46 -2.72 14.50
C GLU A 124 -5.88 -2.66 13.93
N LEU A 125 -6.16 -3.42 12.87
CA LEU A 125 -7.48 -3.49 12.26
C LEU A 125 -8.53 -4.07 13.21
N VAL A 126 -8.21 -5.16 13.92
CA VAL A 126 -9.08 -5.74 14.93
C VAL A 126 -9.35 -4.73 16.05
N ALA A 127 -8.34 -3.98 16.50
CA ALA A 127 -8.53 -2.93 17.50
C ALA A 127 -9.43 -1.79 17.01
N ARG A 128 -9.46 -1.49 15.71
CA ARG A 128 -10.37 -0.51 15.10
C ARG A 128 -11.81 -1.00 14.98
N ILE A 129 -12.01 -2.29 14.69
CA ILE A 129 -13.34 -2.88 14.49
C ILE A 129 -14.01 -3.19 15.83
N LEU A 130 -13.23 -3.61 16.83
CA LEU A 130 -13.76 -3.91 18.16
C LEU A 130 -14.35 -2.63 18.78
N PRO A 131 -15.57 -2.70 19.34
CA PRO A 131 -16.12 -1.58 20.08
C PRO A 131 -15.17 -1.25 21.24
N ALA A 132 -14.89 0.05 21.44
CA ALA A 132 -14.02 0.56 22.51
C ALA A 132 -14.42 0.02 23.90
N GLU A 133 -15.67 -0.40 24.06
CA GLU A 133 -16.25 -1.00 25.27
C GLU A 133 -15.65 -2.37 25.63
N TRP A 134 -15.01 -3.09 24.72
CA TRP A 134 -14.32 -4.35 25.03
C TRP A 134 -13.08 -4.14 25.92
N GLY A 135 -12.43 -2.97 25.84
CA GLY A 135 -11.36 -2.59 26.78
C GLY A 135 -11.90 -2.38 28.20
N VAL A 136 -13.04 -1.69 28.30
CA VAL A 136 -13.72 -1.43 29.57
C VAL A 136 -14.25 -2.73 30.19
N ALA A 137 -14.83 -3.63 29.37
CA ALA A 137 -15.30 -4.93 29.83
C ALA A 137 -14.16 -5.80 30.39
N LYS A 138 -12.95 -5.74 29.81
CA LYS A 138 -11.77 -6.45 30.34
C LYS A 138 -11.30 -5.90 31.67
N ASP A 139 -11.25 -4.58 31.83
CA ASP A 139 -10.87 -3.94 33.09
C ASP A 139 -11.91 -4.19 34.18
N VAL A 140 -13.21 -4.12 33.84
CA VAL A 140 -14.31 -4.44 34.77
C VAL A 140 -14.24 -5.91 35.21
N VAL A 141 -14.09 -6.85 34.27
CA VAL A 141 -13.96 -8.29 34.60
C VAL A 141 -12.71 -8.57 35.44
N MET A 142 -11.58 -7.90 35.20
CA MET A 142 -10.38 -8.02 36.03
C MET A 142 -10.54 -7.41 37.43
N THR A 143 -11.31 -6.32 37.57
CA THR A 143 -11.60 -5.72 38.88
C THR A 143 -12.62 -6.50 39.71
N MET A 144 -13.52 -7.27 39.08
CA MET A 144 -14.48 -8.13 39.77
C MET A 144 -13.86 -9.44 40.31
N TRP A 145 -12.60 -9.73 39.98
CA TRP A 145 -11.86 -10.90 40.44
C TRP A 145 -10.73 -10.57 41.43
N LYS A 146 -10.77 -9.38 42.05
CA LYS A 146 -9.99 -9.03 43.24
C LYS A 146 -10.88 -9.04 44.48
#